data_AF-A0AAD1F766-F1
#
_entry.id   AF-A0AAD1F766-F1
#
_cell.length_a   1.000
_cell.length_b   1.000
_cell.length_c   1.000
_cell.angle_alpha   90.00
_cell.angle_beta   90.00
_cell.angle_gamma   90.00
#
_symmetry.space_group_name_H-M   'P 1'
#
loop_
_entity.id
_entity.type
_entity.pdbx_description
1 polymer ?
#
loop_
_entity_poly.entity_id
_entity_poly.type
_entity_poly.pdbx_seq_one_letter_code
_entity_poly.pdbx_strand_id
1 'polypeptide(L)'
;MNRKSIQQKLSLAIASIALVMGISACKTPKQQSDMQVINLTPNVKFLFNKKGVCYVKNKQKISEKEFQDLTGFGGFMWVSTRIINEDGQLDTKDYYRSMVGLNPVNYYFKGGKCHTLFFSSATGKTVSYEYTYKYDAESNRLTIDDFADIDIITLSEGAMEVVQPMGAFPNGKPRYAYTVYRRAGDEEVSSILMRSGLLKPSINLDELPEEEK
;
A
#
# COMPACT_ATOMS: atom_id res chain seq x y z
N MET A 1 -36.43 60.38 49.40
CA MET A 1 -37.74 59.88 48.92
C MET A 1 -37.69 58.34 48.88
N ASN A 2 -38.82 57.63 49.05
CA ASN A 2 -38.84 56.24 49.53
C ASN A 2 -39.56 55.27 48.57
N ARG A 3 -38.94 54.12 48.26
CA ARG A 3 -39.50 52.82 47.80
C ARG A 3 -38.28 51.89 47.53
N LYS A 4 -38.05 50.79 48.27
CA LYS A 4 -38.74 49.47 48.21
C LYS A 4 -38.89 48.98 46.75
N SER A 5 -38.48 47.77 46.35
CA SER A 5 -37.87 46.61 47.02
C SER A 5 -37.12 45.77 45.95
N ILE A 6 -36.49 44.60 46.14
CA ILE A 6 -36.72 43.44 47.02
C ILE A 6 -35.37 42.73 47.34
N GLN A 7 -35.37 41.69 48.18
CA GLN A 7 -34.19 40.83 48.45
C GLN A 7 -34.30 39.49 47.72
N GLN A 8 -33.17 38.85 47.41
CA GLN A 8 -32.90 37.49 47.91
C GLN A 8 -31.41 37.12 47.76
N LYS A 9 -30.85 36.58 48.86
CA LYS A 9 -29.56 35.88 48.84
C LYS A 9 -29.84 34.41 48.53
N LEU A 10 -29.01 33.77 47.71
CA LEU A 10 -28.78 32.33 47.81
C LEU A 10 -27.29 32.05 47.78
N SER A 11 -26.83 31.23 48.72
CA SER A 11 -25.43 30.86 48.90
C SER A 11 -25.17 29.45 48.35
N LEU A 12 -23.95 29.24 47.86
CA LEU A 12 -23.26 27.95 47.64
C LEU A 12 -24.02 26.81 46.93
N ALA A 13 -23.49 26.45 45.75
CA ALA A 13 -23.19 25.04 45.47
C ALA A 13 -21.88 24.96 44.67
N ILE A 14 -20.88 24.26 45.21
CA ILE A 14 -19.64 23.95 44.48
C ILE A 14 -19.93 22.77 43.56
N ALA A 15 -19.80 22.97 42.26
CA ALA A 15 -19.78 21.89 41.28
C ALA A 15 -18.46 21.95 40.50
N SER A 16 -17.41 21.38 41.09
CA SER A 16 -16.11 21.20 40.43
C SER A 16 -16.24 20.20 39.29
N ILE A 17 -16.66 20.65 38.12
CA ILE A 17 -16.49 19.88 36.88
C ILE A 17 -15.01 19.95 36.54
N ALA A 18 -14.25 19.01 37.09
CA ALA A 18 -12.94 18.69 36.56
C ALA A 18 -13.15 18.21 35.12
N LEU A 19 -12.85 19.06 34.14
CA LEU A 19 -12.56 18.57 32.80
C LEU A 19 -11.36 17.64 32.95
N VAL A 20 -11.64 16.34 32.90
CA VAL A 20 -10.62 15.35 32.63
C VAL A 20 -10.08 15.71 31.27
N MET A 21 -8.91 16.35 31.25
CA MET A 21 -8.06 16.46 30.07
C MET A 21 -7.59 15.04 29.76
N GLY A 22 -8.50 14.27 29.13
CA GLY A 22 -8.19 13.00 28.52
C GLY A 22 -7.10 13.30 27.50
N ILE A 23 -5.89 12.89 27.83
CA ILE A 23 -4.69 13.09 27.02
C ILE A 23 -4.94 12.31 25.73
N SER A 24 -5.53 12.97 24.74
CA SER A 24 -5.49 12.50 23.36
C SER A 24 -4.04 12.63 22.94
N ALA A 25 -3.26 11.59 23.26
CA ALA A 25 -1.92 11.42 22.76
C ALA A 25 -1.99 11.61 21.25
N CYS A 26 -1.38 12.69 20.75
CA CYS A 26 -1.40 13.03 19.35
C CYS A 26 -0.86 11.83 18.56
N LYS A 27 -1.75 11.08 17.92
CA LYS A 27 -1.36 9.99 17.04
C LYS A 27 -0.50 10.61 15.96
N THR A 28 0.74 10.15 15.85
CA THR A 28 1.67 10.67 14.85
C THR A 28 1.09 10.51 13.45
N PRO A 29 1.41 11.39 12.47
CA PRO A 29 0.78 11.38 11.15
C PRO A 29 0.76 10.01 10.46
N LYS A 30 1.78 9.16 10.69
CA LYS A 30 1.84 7.76 10.26
C LYS A 30 0.64 6.90 10.68
N GLN A 31 0.16 7.01 11.92
CA GLN A 31 -1.00 6.21 12.37
C GLN A 31 -2.32 6.66 11.73
N GLN A 32 -2.39 7.91 11.27
CA GLN A 32 -3.58 8.42 10.59
C GLN A 32 -3.59 8.04 9.11
N SER A 33 -2.44 7.98 8.43
CA SER A 33 -2.33 7.44 7.07
C SER A 33 -2.63 5.94 7.04
N ASP A 34 -2.03 5.14 7.93
CA ASP A 34 -2.16 3.68 7.90
C ASP A 34 -3.61 3.21 8.08
N MET A 35 -4.43 3.96 8.84
CA MET A 35 -5.82 3.62 9.14
C MET A 35 -6.81 4.05 8.05
N GLN A 36 -6.47 5.04 7.21
CA GLN A 36 -7.33 5.47 6.09
C GLN A 36 -7.32 4.49 4.92
N VAL A 37 -6.21 3.77 4.67
CA VAL A 37 -6.10 2.87 3.50
C VAL A 37 -6.78 1.50 3.72
N ILE A 38 -7.15 1.15 4.96
CA ILE A 38 -7.81 -0.12 5.29
C ILE A 38 -9.21 -0.22 4.65
N ASN A 39 -9.84 0.93 4.35
CA ASN A 39 -11.18 1.02 3.75
C ASN A 39 -11.18 1.33 2.25
N LEU A 40 -10.10 1.02 1.51
CA LEU A 40 -10.14 1.01 0.04
C LEU A 40 -11.03 -0.12 -0.46
N THR A 41 -12.33 0.16 -0.54
CA THR A 41 -13.32 -0.67 -1.23
C THR A 41 -13.13 -0.47 -2.73
N PRO A 42 -12.71 -1.50 -3.49
CA PRO A 42 -12.54 -1.36 -4.92
C PRO A 42 -13.85 -0.98 -5.60
N ASN A 43 -13.80 -0.06 -6.56
CA ASN A 43 -14.95 0.28 -7.40
C ASN A 43 -15.15 -0.73 -8.56
N VAL A 44 -14.92 -2.01 -8.28
CA VAL A 44 -15.07 -3.12 -9.25
C VAL A 44 -15.71 -4.34 -8.59
N LYS A 45 -16.28 -5.21 -9.42
CA LYS A 45 -16.84 -6.50 -8.98
C LYS A 45 -15.96 -7.65 -9.44
N PHE A 46 -15.46 -8.42 -8.47
CA PHE A 46 -14.81 -9.70 -8.70
C PHE A 46 -15.87 -10.77 -9.01
N LEU A 47 -15.59 -11.61 -10.00
CA LEU A 47 -16.46 -12.70 -10.43
C LEU A 47 -15.60 -13.94 -10.70
N PHE A 48 -16.21 -15.12 -10.59
CA PHE A 48 -15.54 -16.39 -10.88
C PHE A 48 -16.26 -17.12 -12.02
N ASN A 49 -15.49 -17.78 -12.88
CA ASN A 49 -16.06 -18.69 -13.89
C ASN A 49 -16.21 -20.11 -13.31
N LYS A 50 -16.81 -21.04 -14.07
CA LYS A 50 -17.04 -22.43 -13.64
C LYS A 50 -15.77 -23.20 -13.26
N LYS A 51 -14.58 -22.74 -13.66
CA LYS A 51 -13.27 -23.33 -13.32
C LYS A 51 -12.62 -22.69 -12.07
N GLY A 52 -13.29 -21.73 -11.42
CA GLY A 52 -12.73 -21.00 -10.28
C GLY A 52 -11.68 -19.95 -10.65
N VAL A 53 -11.58 -19.55 -11.93
CA VAL A 53 -10.71 -18.44 -12.34
C VAL A 53 -11.43 -17.11 -12.07
N CYS A 54 -10.76 -16.22 -11.33
CA CYS A 54 -11.26 -14.88 -11.05
C CYS A 54 -11.13 -13.98 -12.29
N TYR A 55 -12.11 -13.10 -12.49
CA TYR A 55 -12.06 -12.03 -13.46
C TYR A 55 -12.79 -10.79 -12.92
N VAL A 56 -12.37 -9.61 -13.39
CA VAL A 56 -12.87 -8.31 -12.93
C VAL A 56 -13.64 -7.64 -14.05
N LYS A 57 -14.87 -7.20 -13.78
CA LYS A 57 -15.61 -6.33 -14.72
C LYS A 57 -15.21 -4.88 -14.50
N ASN A 58 -15.21 -4.11 -15.59
CA ASN A 58 -14.93 -2.66 -15.60
C ASN A 58 -13.53 -2.27 -15.11
N LYS A 59 -12.49 -3.03 -15.49
CA LYS A 59 -11.10 -2.55 -15.38
C LYS A 59 -10.95 -1.22 -16.14
N GLN A 60 -10.10 -0.32 -15.65
CA GLN A 60 -9.62 0.85 -16.41
C GLN A 60 -8.96 0.35 -17.71
N LYS A 61 -9.20 0.99 -18.86
CA LYS A 61 -8.34 0.74 -20.03
C LYS A 61 -7.02 1.47 -19.83
N ILE A 62 -5.90 0.75 -19.96
CA ILE A 62 -4.55 1.29 -19.77
C ILE A 62 -3.78 0.97 -21.05
N SER A 63 -3.26 2.00 -21.73
CA SER A 63 -2.39 1.81 -22.89
C SER A 63 -0.98 1.44 -22.48
N GLU A 64 -0.21 0.85 -23.40
CA GLU A 64 1.23 0.60 -23.20
C GLU A 64 1.99 1.87 -22.83
N LYS A 65 1.62 3.02 -23.43
CA LYS A 65 2.24 4.31 -23.11
C LYS A 65 1.92 4.76 -21.70
N GLU A 66 0.66 4.72 -21.27
CA GLU A 66 0.30 5.08 -19.88
C GLU A 66 0.98 4.15 -18.88
N PHE A 67 1.09 2.86 -19.19
CA PHE A 67 1.85 1.93 -18.36
C PHE A 67 3.34 2.31 -18.31
N GLN A 68 3.98 2.62 -19.44
CA GLN A 68 5.40 3.01 -19.51
C GLN A 68 5.66 4.34 -18.80
N ASP A 69 4.80 5.34 -18.98
CA ASP A 69 4.88 6.64 -18.31
C ASP A 69 4.78 6.43 -16.77
N LEU A 70 3.81 5.62 -16.33
CA LEU A 70 3.56 5.36 -14.90
C LEU A 70 4.45 4.24 -14.30
N THR A 71 5.35 3.63 -15.06
CA THR A 71 6.38 2.72 -14.53
C THR A 71 7.80 3.24 -14.69
N GLY A 72 8.07 4.16 -15.63
CA GLY A 72 9.42 4.66 -15.93
C GLY A 72 10.14 5.43 -14.80
N PHE A 73 9.46 5.77 -13.71
CA PHE A 73 10.04 6.43 -12.54
C PHE A 73 9.42 5.93 -11.23
N GLY A 74 10.25 5.75 -10.20
CA GLY A 74 9.84 5.30 -8.87
C GLY A 74 9.33 3.86 -8.84
N GLY A 75 8.31 3.60 -8.02
CA GLY A 75 7.78 2.25 -7.82
C GLY A 75 6.43 2.20 -7.10
N PHE A 76 5.99 0.97 -6.82
CA PHE A 76 4.71 0.63 -6.24
C PHE A 76 4.93 -0.11 -4.92
N MET A 77 4.67 0.60 -3.82
CA MET A 77 4.83 0.10 -2.46
C MET A 77 3.50 -0.43 -1.94
N TRP A 78 3.52 -1.65 -1.40
CA TRP A 78 2.34 -2.35 -0.93
C TRP A 78 1.64 -1.57 0.19
N VAL A 79 0.30 -1.61 0.20
CA VAL A 79 -0.50 -1.04 1.30
C VAL A 79 -1.53 -2.01 1.86
N SER A 80 -2.17 -2.84 1.03
CA SER A 80 -3.04 -3.91 1.54
C SER A 80 -3.19 -5.06 0.56
N THR A 81 -3.43 -6.27 1.07
CA THR A 81 -3.83 -7.44 0.28
C THR A 81 -4.99 -8.12 0.96
N ARG A 82 -6.09 -8.38 0.24
CA ARG A 82 -7.27 -9.08 0.75
C ARG A 82 -7.62 -10.24 -0.17
N ILE A 83 -7.87 -11.42 0.40
CA ILE A 83 -8.28 -12.60 -0.38
C ILE A 83 -9.65 -12.32 -1.00
N ILE A 84 -9.82 -12.71 -2.26
CA ILE A 84 -11.13 -12.70 -2.93
C ILE A 84 -11.78 -14.06 -2.65
N ASN A 85 -12.89 -14.05 -1.93
CA ASN A 85 -13.69 -15.24 -1.60
C ASN A 85 -14.44 -15.73 -2.83
N GLU A 86 -14.91 -16.99 -2.82
CA GLU A 86 -15.60 -17.59 -3.98
C GLU A 86 -16.91 -16.88 -4.38
N ASP A 87 -17.51 -16.09 -3.48
CA ASP A 87 -18.69 -15.25 -3.75
C ASP A 87 -18.35 -13.89 -4.39
N GLY A 88 -17.05 -13.59 -4.56
CA GLY A 88 -16.54 -12.32 -5.09
C GLY A 88 -16.37 -11.21 -4.04
N GLN A 89 -16.63 -11.47 -2.76
CA GLN A 89 -16.35 -10.51 -1.69
C GLN A 89 -14.88 -10.58 -1.27
N LEU A 90 -14.36 -9.47 -0.73
CA LEU A 90 -13.04 -9.43 -0.11
C LEU A 90 -13.12 -9.92 1.34
N ASP A 91 -12.09 -10.63 1.80
CA ASP A 91 -11.89 -10.90 3.22
C ASP A 91 -11.85 -9.57 4.00
N THR A 92 -12.38 -9.60 5.22
CA THR A 92 -12.33 -8.49 6.17
C THR A 92 -10.91 -8.29 6.74
N LYS A 93 -10.08 -9.32 6.72
CA LYS A 93 -8.68 -9.27 7.18
C LYS A 93 -7.74 -9.01 6.02
N ASP A 94 -6.71 -8.22 6.30
CA ASP A 94 -5.55 -8.12 5.42
C ASP A 94 -4.69 -9.38 5.55
N TYR A 95 -4.39 -9.99 4.40
CA TYR A 95 -3.69 -11.26 4.28
C TYR A 95 -2.32 -11.23 4.94
N TYR A 96 -1.44 -10.29 4.56
CA TYR A 96 -0.07 -10.23 5.08
C TYR A 96 -0.04 -9.76 6.54
N ARG A 97 -0.91 -8.84 6.96
CA ARG A 97 -1.02 -8.42 8.37
C ARG A 97 -1.56 -9.54 9.28
N SER A 98 -2.27 -10.52 8.73
CA SER A 98 -2.84 -11.64 9.49
C SER A 98 -1.89 -12.83 9.68
N MET A 99 -0.69 -12.80 9.09
CA MET A 99 0.22 -13.94 9.07
C MET A 99 1.63 -13.56 9.53
N VAL A 100 2.32 -14.50 10.18
CA VAL A 100 3.72 -14.34 10.60
C VAL A 100 4.63 -14.96 9.54
N GLY A 101 5.72 -14.28 9.20
CA GLY A 101 6.77 -14.79 8.31
C GLY A 101 6.52 -14.63 6.81
N LEU A 102 5.35 -14.13 6.39
CA LEU A 102 5.04 -13.79 5.00
C LEU A 102 4.98 -12.28 4.85
N ASN A 103 5.74 -11.75 3.88
CA ASN A 103 5.84 -10.33 3.62
C ASN A 103 5.32 -10.01 2.21
N PRO A 104 4.69 -8.85 2.01
CA PRO A 104 4.27 -8.40 0.70
C PRO A 104 5.46 -8.03 -0.18
N VAL A 105 5.27 -8.17 -1.49
CA VAL A 105 6.25 -7.79 -2.51
C VAL A 105 5.90 -6.42 -3.06
N ASN A 106 6.83 -5.49 -2.97
CA ASN A 106 6.80 -4.19 -3.63
C ASN A 106 7.49 -4.28 -5.00
N TYR A 107 7.19 -3.36 -5.91
CA TYR A 107 7.79 -3.32 -7.24
C TYR A 107 8.42 -1.95 -7.53
N TYR A 108 9.46 -1.92 -8.37
CA TYR A 108 9.91 -0.72 -9.08
C TYR A 108 10.39 -1.13 -10.48
N PHE A 109 10.45 -0.19 -11.42
CA PHE A 109 10.90 -0.50 -12.78
C PHE A 109 12.08 0.39 -13.14
N LYS A 110 13.16 -0.21 -13.67
CA LYS A 110 14.40 0.50 -13.99
C LYS A 110 15.18 -0.27 -15.05
N GLY A 111 15.76 0.45 -16.02
CA GLY A 111 16.58 -0.17 -17.07
C GLY A 111 15.84 -1.17 -17.97
N GLY A 112 14.53 -0.99 -18.17
CA GLY A 112 13.71 -1.94 -18.94
C GLY A 112 13.35 -3.22 -18.18
N LYS A 113 13.55 -3.25 -16.85
CA LYS A 113 13.34 -4.43 -15.99
C LYS A 113 12.36 -4.13 -14.86
N CYS A 114 11.68 -5.18 -14.39
CA CYS A 114 10.87 -5.13 -13.18
C CYS A 114 11.72 -5.63 -12.01
N HIS A 115 11.75 -4.88 -10.92
CA HIS A 115 12.48 -5.23 -9.71
C HIS A 115 11.49 -5.45 -8.58
N THR A 116 11.60 -6.60 -7.93
CA THR A 116 10.85 -6.89 -6.69
C THR A 116 11.64 -6.41 -5.48
N LEU A 117 10.94 -6.00 -4.42
CA LEU A 117 11.58 -5.52 -3.19
C LEU A 117 10.75 -5.95 -1.98
N PHE A 118 11.31 -6.79 -1.09
CA PHE A 118 10.59 -7.29 0.09
C PHE A 118 11.52 -7.69 1.23
N PHE A 119 10.98 -7.76 2.45
CA PHE A 119 11.68 -8.30 3.60
C PHE A 119 11.61 -9.84 3.60
N SER A 120 12.77 -10.50 3.51
CA SER A 120 12.86 -11.95 3.61
C SER A 120 13.00 -12.37 5.07
N SER A 121 11.93 -12.93 5.64
CA SER A 121 11.97 -13.51 7.00
C SER A 121 12.95 -14.70 7.11
N ALA A 122 13.35 -15.32 6.01
CA ALA A 122 14.34 -16.40 6.00
C ALA A 122 15.79 -15.90 6.19
N THR A 123 16.11 -14.68 5.73
CA THR A 123 17.45 -14.08 5.86
C THR A 123 17.53 -12.93 6.87
N GLY A 124 16.37 -12.48 7.37
CA GLY A 124 16.27 -11.31 8.27
C GLY A 124 16.59 -9.98 7.58
N LYS A 125 16.55 -9.92 6.24
CA LYS A 125 16.99 -8.78 5.44
C LYS A 125 16.01 -8.45 4.32
N THR A 126 15.97 -7.19 3.92
CA THR A 126 15.37 -6.78 2.65
C THR A 126 16.20 -7.31 1.49
N VAL A 127 15.54 -7.86 0.48
CA VAL A 127 16.15 -8.39 -0.74
C VAL A 127 15.48 -7.76 -1.97
N SER A 128 16.21 -7.69 -3.08
CA SER A 128 15.70 -7.28 -4.39
C SER A 128 16.11 -8.30 -5.45
N TYR A 129 15.21 -8.56 -6.39
CA TYR A 129 15.44 -9.43 -7.55
C TYR A 129 14.92 -8.75 -8.82
N GLU A 130 15.71 -8.83 -9.88
CA GLU A 130 15.40 -8.28 -11.20
C GLU A 130 14.79 -9.35 -12.11
N TYR A 131 13.76 -8.97 -12.85
CA TYR A 131 13.04 -9.81 -13.82
C TYR A 131 12.84 -9.08 -15.14
N THR A 132 12.82 -9.85 -16.23
CA THR A 132 12.15 -9.43 -17.47
C THR A 132 10.65 -9.44 -17.23
N TYR A 133 9.93 -8.55 -17.91
CA TYR A 133 8.48 -8.49 -17.82
C TYR A 133 7.87 -8.11 -19.17
N LYS A 134 6.59 -8.41 -19.36
CA LYS A 134 5.77 -7.93 -20.46
C LYS A 134 4.48 -7.34 -19.91
N TYR A 135 4.06 -6.20 -20.45
CA TYR A 135 2.72 -5.67 -20.29
C TYR A 135 1.88 -5.94 -21.55
N ASP A 136 0.61 -6.27 -21.36
CA ASP A 136 -0.40 -6.45 -22.40
C ASP A 136 -1.59 -5.51 -22.13
N ALA A 137 -1.77 -4.52 -23.02
CA ALA A 137 -2.82 -3.51 -22.94
C ALA A 137 -4.21 -4.02 -23.35
N GLU A 138 -4.33 -5.17 -24.03
CA GLU A 138 -5.65 -5.74 -24.35
C GLU A 138 -6.32 -6.37 -23.11
N SER A 139 -5.51 -6.98 -22.23
CA SER A 139 -5.99 -7.67 -21.03
C SER A 139 -5.70 -6.94 -19.71
N ASN A 140 -4.88 -5.88 -19.75
CA ASN A 140 -4.18 -5.29 -18.61
C ASN A 140 -3.34 -6.30 -17.81
N ARG A 141 -2.71 -7.27 -18.47
CA ARG A 141 -1.83 -8.24 -17.80
C ARG A 141 -0.41 -7.68 -17.72
N LEU A 142 0.15 -7.62 -16.53
CA LEU A 142 1.60 -7.59 -16.32
C LEU A 142 2.06 -9.02 -16.02
N THR A 143 2.86 -9.59 -16.90
CA THR A 143 3.57 -10.87 -16.67
C THR A 143 5.02 -10.56 -16.32
N ILE A 144 5.47 -11.07 -15.17
CA ILE A 144 6.84 -10.98 -14.68
C ILE A 144 7.42 -12.39 -14.78
N ASP A 145 8.44 -12.56 -15.63
CA ASP A 145 8.99 -13.87 -16.00
C ASP A 145 9.45 -14.65 -14.76
N ASP A 146 9.13 -15.94 -14.70
CA ASP A 146 9.40 -16.86 -13.58
C ASP A 146 8.85 -16.43 -12.20
N PHE A 147 8.00 -15.39 -12.13
CA PHE A 147 7.56 -14.80 -10.86
C PHE A 147 6.05 -14.65 -10.69
N ALA A 148 5.36 -13.86 -11.54
CA ALA A 148 3.95 -13.51 -11.30
C ALA A 148 3.18 -13.05 -12.55
N ASP A 149 1.89 -13.41 -12.60
CA ASP A 149 0.89 -12.86 -13.53
C ASP A 149 -0.11 -11.96 -12.78
N ILE A 150 -0.13 -10.68 -13.13
CA ILE A 150 -0.82 -9.62 -12.38
C ILE A 150 -1.87 -8.94 -13.28
N ASP A 151 -3.15 -9.06 -12.92
CA ASP A 151 -4.25 -8.32 -13.55
C ASP A 151 -4.28 -6.90 -12.99
N ILE A 152 -3.86 -5.90 -13.76
CA ILE A 152 -4.00 -4.50 -13.36
C ILE A 152 -5.46 -4.06 -13.56
N ILE A 153 -6.10 -3.61 -12.47
CA ILE A 153 -7.48 -3.12 -12.46
C ILE A 153 -7.49 -1.62 -12.71
N THR A 154 -6.65 -0.89 -11.98
CA THR A 154 -6.45 0.55 -12.12
C THR A 154 -4.95 0.88 -12.00
N LEU A 155 -4.53 1.91 -12.72
CA LEU A 155 -3.17 2.44 -12.70
C LEU A 155 -3.24 3.97 -12.83
N SER A 156 -2.60 4.66 -11.89
CA SER A 156 -2.62 6.11 -11.78
C SER A 156 -1.29 6.65 -11.22
N GLU A 157 -1.15 7.97 -11.17
CA GLU A 157 -0.01 8.61 -10.51
C GLU A 157 0.07 8.28 -9.00
N GLY A 158 -1.06 8.06 -8.33
CA GLY A 158 -1.10 7.81 -6.88
C GLY A 158 -1.06 6.35 -6.46
N ALA A 159 -1.62 5.44 -7.27
CA ALA A 159 -1.83 4.04 -6.90
C ALA A 159 -1.92 3.08 -8.08
N MET A 160 -1.68 1.80 -7.80
CA MET A 160 -1.96 0.66 -8.67
C MET A 160 -2.77 -0.38 -7.89
N GLU A 161 -3.90 -0.82 -8.45
CA GLU A 161 -4.77 -1.84 -7.86
C GLU A 161 -4.78 -3.08 -8.76
N VAL A 162 -4.58 -4.26 -8.18
CA VAL A 162 -4.36 -5.50 -8.93
C VAL A 162 -5.14 -6.70 -8.41
N VAL A 163 -5.41 -7.67 -9.28
CA VAL A 163 -5.70 -9.06 -8.89
C VAL A 163 -4.51 -9.94 -9.25
N GLN A 164 -4.11 -10.84 -8.33
CA GLN A 164 -3.05 -11.80 -8.58
C GLN A 164 -3.42 -13.19 -8.02
N PRO A 165 -2.95 -14.29 -8.64
CA PRO A 165 -3.06 -15.64 -8.06
C PRO A 165 -2.31 -15.74 -6.72
N MET A 166 -2.85 -16.52 -5.80
CA MET A 166 -2.30 -16.75 -4.44
C MET A 166 -2.30 -18.25 -4.11
N GLY A 167 -1.96 -19.09 -5.08
CA GLY A 167 -2.03 -20.55 -4.98
C GLY A 167 -3.46 -21.08 -5.09
N ALA A 168 -3.83 -22.02 -4.23
CA ALA A 168 -5.15 -22.67 -4.23
C ALA A 168 -5.79 -22.65 -2.83
N PHE A 169 -7.12 -22.74 -2.80
CA PHE A 169 -7.89 -23.07 -1.60
C PHE A 169 -7.75 -24.56 -1.25
N PRO A 170 -8.04 -24.99 0.00
CA PRO A 170 -7.99 -26.40 0.39
C PRO A 170 -8.89 -27.35 -0.44
N ASN A 171 -9.88 -26.81 -1.15
CA ASN A 171 -10.74 -27.55 -2.08
C ASN A 171 -10.15 -27.70 -3.50
N GLY A 172 -8.90 -27.29 -3.72
CA GLY A 172 -8.18 -27.38 -5.00
C GLY A 172 -8.50 -26.28 -6.02
N LYS A 173 -9.47 -25.38 -5.75
CA LYS A 173 -9.74 -24.23 -6.65
C LYS A 173 -8.63 -23.18 -6.53
N PRO A 174 -8.29 -22.45 -7.62
CA PRO A 174 -7.37 -21.33 -7.55
C PRO A 174 -7.85 -20.26 -6.56
N ARG A 175 -6.91 -19.69 -5.81
CA ARG A 175 -7.13 -18.55 -4.91
C ARG A 175 -6.57 -17.29 -5.56
N TYR A 176 -7.27 -16.18 -5.38
CA TYR A 176 -6.82 -14.86 -5.84
C TYR A 176 -6.87 -13.86 -4.68
N ALA A 177 -6.05 -12.82 -4.78
CA ALA A 177 -6.15 -11.66 -3.91
C ALA A 177 -6.25 -10.37 -4.70
N TYR A 178 -6.96 -9.42 -4.11
CA TYR A 178 -6.91 -8.02 -4.46
C TYR A 178 -5.80 -7.35 -3.67
N THR A 179 -4.87 -6.68 -4.34
CA THR A 179 -3.76 -5.96 -3.70
C THR A 179 -3.76 -4.50 -4.14
N VAL A 180 -3.56 -3.58 -3.20
CA VAL A 180 -3.35 -2.16 -3.48
C VAL A 180 -1.93 -1.75 -3.18
N TYR A 181 -1.35 -1.04 -4.13
CA TYR A 181 -0.06 -0.37 -4.05
C TYR A 181 -0.25 1.14 -4.11
N ARG A 182 0.49 1.88 -3.28
CA ARG A 182 0.70 3.33 -3.47
C ARG A 182 1.91 3.55 -4.37
N ARG A 183 1.97 4.69 -5.04
CA ARG A 183 3.20 5.16 -5.69
C ARG A 183 4.25 5.53 -4.64
N ALA A 184 5.50 5.36 -5.03
CA ALA A 184 6.71 5.86 -4.39
C ALA A 184 7.57 6.52 -5.48
N GLY A 185 8.22 7.65 -5.17
CA GLY A 185 9.17 8.29 -6.08
C GLY A 185 10.56 7.63 -6.09
N ASP A 186 11.41 7.99 -7.04
CA ASP A 186 12.78 7.46 -7.14
C ASP A 186 13.62 7.70 -5.88
N GLU A 187 13.44 8.84 -5.22
CA GLU A 187 14.09 9.16 -3.94
C GLU A 187 13.69 8.19 -2.84
N GLU A 188 12.40 7.83 -2.75
CA GLU A 188 11.92 6.87 -1.75
C GLU A 188 12.45 5.46 -2.04
N VAL A 189 12.36 5.00 -3.30
CA VAL A 189 12.90 3.71 -3.73
C VAL A 189 14.40 3.63 -3.43
N SER A 190 15.16 4.66 -3.82
CA SER A 190 16.61 4.75 -3.56
C SER A 190 16.92 4.76 -2.06
N SER A 191 16.15 5.48 -1.25
CA SER A 191 16.27 5.49 0.21
C SER A 191 16.00 4.13 0.84
N ILE A 192 15.03 3.36 0.34
CA ILE A 192 14.78 1.98 0.81
C ILE A 192 15.95 1.07 0.41
N LEU A 193 16.44 1.15 -0.82
CA LEU A 193 17.57 0.34 -1.30
C LEU A 193 18.87 0.66 -0.54
N MET A 194 19.19 1.93 -0.30
CA MET A 194 20.38 2.34 0.47
C MET A 194 20.32 1.85 1.92
N ARG A 195 19.19 2.06 2.62
CA ARG A 195 19.00 1.56 3.99
C ARG A 195 19.02 0.04 4.10
N SER A 196 18.73 -0.65 2.99
CA SER A 196 18.81 -2.11 2.89
C SER A 196 20.20 -2.63 2.50
N GLY A 197 21.16 -1.75 2.22
CA GLY A 197 22.50 -2.12 1.70
C GLY A 197 22.48 -2.62 0.24
N LEU A 198 21.37 -2.44 -0.48
CA LEU A 198 21.16 -2.89 -1.86
C LEU A 198 21.61 -1.83 -2.89
N LEU A 199 21.78 -0.58 -2.46
CA LEU A 199 22.34 0.52 -3.26
C LEU A 199 23.47 1.17 -2.46
N LYS A 200 24.67 1.29 -3.04
CA LYS A 200 25.78 2.03 -2.44
C LYS A 200 25.54 3.54 -2.60
N PRO A 201 25.81 4.38 -1.59
CA PRO A 201 25.84 5.82 -1.77
C PRO A 201 26.93 6.19 -2.79
N SER A 202 26.57 7.00 -3.78
CA SER A 202 27.55 7.70 -4.62
C SER A 202 28.02 8.95 -3.88
N ILE A 203 29.05 8.79 -3.04
CA ILE A 203 29.80 9.95 -2.54
C ILE A 203 30.75 10.36 -3.65
N ASN A 204 30.46 11.48 -4.32
CA ASN A 204 31.39 12.06 -5.27
C ASN A 204 32.46 12.84 -4.48
N LEU A 205 33.58 12.19 -4.16
CA LEU A 205 34.66 12.79 -3.37
C LEU A 205 35.32 13.99 -4.07
N ASP A 206 35.11 14.15 -5.38
CA ASP A 206 35.57 15.28 -6.18
C ASP A 206 34.71 16.55 -6.00
N GLU A 207 33.58 16.48 -5.28
CA GLU A 207 32.74 17.63 -4.90
C GLU A 207 32.97 18.12 -3.47
N LEU A 208 33.89 17.50 -2.71
CA LEU A 208 34.30 18.03 -1.42
C LEU A 208 35.26 19.22 -1.63
N PRO A 209 34.99 20.41 -1.06
CA PRO A 209 35.95 21.51 -1.09
C PRO A 209 37.25 21.10 -0.39
N GLU A 210 38.40 21.57 -0.90
CA GLU A 210 39.73 21.06 -0.52
C GLU A 210 40.19 21.34 0.94
N GLU A 211 39.30 21.81 1.81
CA GLU A 211 39.60 22.09 3.22
C GLU A 211 39.53 20.85 4.14
N GLU A 212 39.17 19.67 3.62
CA GLU A 212 39.14 18.38 4.37
C GLU A 212 39.94 17.24 3.70
N LYS A 213 41.05 17.53 3.00
CA LYS A 213 42.02 16.53 2.50
C LYS A 213 43.28 16.43 3.38
#